data_AF-A0A6B3G8P1-F1
#
_entry.id   AF-A0A6B3G8P1-F1
#
_cell.length_a   1.000
_cell.length_b   1.000
_cell.length_c   1.000
_cell.angle_alpha   90.00
_cell.angle_beta   90.00
_cell.angle_gamma   90.00
#
_symmetry.space_group_name_H-M   'P 1'
#
loop_
_entity.id
_entity.type
_entity.pdbx_description
1 polymer ?
#
loop_
_entity_poly.entity_id
_entity_poly.type
_entity_poly.pdbx_seq_one_letter_code
_entity_poly.pdbx_strand_id
1 'polypeptide(L)'
;LHGEAPDDTVRASGGRLLGHLDLAHGERPFEELIADARSFIDWYRIGGFYLARCPAERAELPAVRRLTGTLHALLAESDSADGGGRLVLGHGTHPYPGYAEAADQLVTFQGPWTDYRWSQVAEWTADYPPERFAHFVHGVPRTHLEEAMRVARWQGAGTIFFTDRNDRNDRDGRSGQSDPFAALPSYWDEIVSRIGPGISE
;
A
#
# COMPACT_ATOMS: atom_id res chain seq x y z
N LEU A 1 20.94 22.66 11.33
CA LEU A 1 19.80 21.88 11.88
C LEU A 1 19.94 20.46 11.32
N HIS A 2 20.85 19.66 11.88
CA HIS A 2 20.91 18.23 11.57
C HIS A 2 19.90 17.54 12.49
N GLY A 3 18.62 17.71 12.16
CA GLY A 3 17.58 16.84 12.70
C GLY A 3 17.70 15.50 11.99
N GLU A 4 17.52 14.43 12.75
CA GLU A 4 17.35 13.06 12.24
C GLU A 4 16.40 13.09 11.04
N ALA A 5 16.84 12.61 9.88
CA ALA A 5 16.02 12.66 8.69
C ALA A 5 14.84 11.68 8.88
N PRO A 6 13.63 11.97 8.35
CA PRO A 6 12.43 11.15 8.62
C PRO A 6 12.61 9.66 8.28
N ASP A 7 13.51 9.35 7.35
CA ASP A 7 13.90 8.00 6.97
C ASP A 7 14.77 7.30 8.02
N ASP A 8 15.57 8.02 8.81
CA ASP A 8 16.46 7.46 9.83
C ASP A 8 15.66 6.78 10.96
N THR A 9 14.65 7.47 11.52
CA THR A 9 13.81 6.91 12.60
C THR A 9 12.96 5.72 12.13
N VAL A 10 12.46 5.80 10.88
CA VAL A 10 11.68 4.71 10.27
C VAL A 10 12.56 3.49 10.06
N ARG A 11 13.76 3.65 9.49
CA ARG A 11 14.72 2.54 9.30
C ARG A 11 15.21 1.97 10.61
N ALA A 12 15.49 2.80 11.62
CA ALA A 12 15.91 2.34 12.94
C ALA A 12 14.85 1.43 13.61
N SER A 13 13.57 1.59 13.24
CA SER A 13 12.46 0.76 13.71
C SER A 13 12.17 -0.45 12.81
N GLY A 14 13.03 -0.72 11.81
CA GLY A 14 12.85 -1.79 10.81
C GLY A 14 11.84 -1.48 9.71
N GLY A 15 11.32 -0.24 9.67
CA GLY A 15 10.37 0.21 8.66
C GLY A 15 11.04 0.69 7.37
N ARG A 16 10.21 0.92 6.35
CA ARG A 16 10.64 1.49 5.06
C ARG A 16 9.72 2.64 4.66
N LEU A 17 10.32 3.80 4.38
CA LEU A 17 9.59 4.95 3.86
C LEU A 17 9.35 4.78 2.34
N LEU A 18 8.10 4.93 1.90
CA LEU A 18 7.72 4.85 0.49
C LEU A 18 7.24 6.23 -0.01
N GLY A 19 7.71 6.65 -1.19
CA GLY A 19 7.19 7.83 -1.88
C GLY A 19 5.80 7.56 -2.45
N HIS A 20 4.85 8.48 -2.24
CA HIS A 20 3.49 8.33 -2.73
C HIS A 20 3.36 8.96 -4.13
N LEU A 21 3.21 8.12 -5.15
CA LEU A 21 2.95 8.55 -6.53
C LEU A 21 1.50 8.27 -6.88
N ASP A 22 0.76 9.29 -7.24
CA ASP A 22 -0.61 9.13 -7.70
C ASP A 22 -0.67 8.97 -9.21
N LEU A 23 -1.16 7.83 -9.69
CA LEU A 23 -1.23 7.52 -11.13
C LEU A 23 -2.48 8.08 -11.79
N ALA A 24 -3.44 8.59 -11.02
CA ALA A 24 -4.74 9.06 -11.52
C ALA A 24 -5.39 8.06 -12.49
N HIS A 25 -5.40 6.78 -12.14
CA HIS A 25 -5.93 5.69 -12.98
C HIS A 25 -5.26 5.59 -14.37
N GLY A 26 -4.00 6.03 -14.49
CA GLY A 26 -3.24 6.02 -15.74
C GLY A 26 -3.32 7.33 -16.53
N GLU A 27 -4.09 8.32 -16.07
CA GLU A 27 -4.20 9.62 -16.73
C GLU A 27 -2.99 10.52 -16.46
N ARG A 28 -2.24 10.26 -15.40
CA ARG A 28 -1.09 11.11 -15.05
C ARG A 28 0.08 10.91 -16.02
N PRO A 29 0.67 12.00 -16.56
CA PRO A 29 1.79 11.90 -17.48
C PRO A 29 3.02 11.22 -16.87
N PHE A 30 3.71 10.44 -17.69
CA PHE A 30 4.86 9.63 -17.25
C PHE A 30 6.01 10.49 -16.74
N GLU A 31 6.33 11.57 -17.45
CA GLU A 31 7.41 12.50 -17.12
C GLU A 31 7.18 13.21 -15.79
N GLU A 32 5.92 13.54 -15.45
CA GLU A 32 5.57 14.12 -14.15
C GLU A 32 5.79 13.10 -13.02
N LEU A 33 5.37 11.85 -13.22
CA LEU A 33 5.60 10.77 -12.26
C LEU A 33 7.10 10.54 -12.00
N ILE A 34 7.93 10.61 -13.03
CA ILE A 34 9.38 10.47 -12.89
C ILE A 34 10.02 11.69 -12.22
N ALA A 35 9.53 12.90 -12.49
CA ALA A 35 10.01 14.11 -11.81
C ALA A 35 9.71 14.09 -10.30
N ASP A 36 8.51 13.67 -9.92
CA ASP A 36 8.14 13.46 -8.52
C ASP A 36 8.99 12.36 -7.88
N ALA A 37 9.17 11.24 -8.58
CA ALA A 37 9.95 10.10 -8.08
C ALA A 37 11.38 10.52 -7.70
N ARG A 38 12.05 11.29 -8.57
CA ARG A 38 13.38 11.84 -8.30
C ARG A 38 13.36 12.79 -7.10
N SER A 39 12.38 13.68 -7.04
CA SER A 39 12.22 14.60 -5.91
C SER A 39 12.06 13.85 -4.58
N PHE A 40 11.30 12.74 -4.57
CA PHE A 40 11.16 11.91 -3.38
C PHE A 40 12.46 11.22 -2.96
N ILE A 41 13.22 10.69 -3.92
CA ILE A 41 14.53 10.07 -3.67
C ILE A 41 15.50 11.11 -3.09
N ASP A 42 15.59 12.29 -3.73
CA ASP A 42 16.54 13.34 -3.37
C ASP A 42 16.24 13.96 -2.01
N TRP A 43 14.96 14.21 -1.70
CA TRP A 43 14.59 14.96 -0.49
C TRP A 43 14.33 14.08 0.73
N TYR A 44 13.77 12.89 0.52
CA TYR A 44 13.28 12.04 1.62
C TYR A 44 13.99 10.70 1.70
N ARG A 45 14.96 10.43 0.81
CA ARG A 45 15.77 9.20 0.83
C ARG A 45 14.88 7.96 1.01
N ILE A 46 13.82 7.89 0.22
CA ILE A 46 12.83 6.81 0.27
C ILE A 46 13.45 5.46 -0.11
N GLY A 47 12.88 4.37 0.43
CA GLY A 47 13.27 3.00 0.10
C GLY A 47 12.36 2.33 -0.92
N GLY A 48 11.44 3.07 -1.55
CA GLY A 48 10.46 2.52 -2.48
C GLY A 48 9.31 3.47 -2.81
N PHE A 49 8.31 3.01 -3.55
CA PHE A 49 7.13 3.78 -3.94
C PHE A 49 5.82 3.04 -3.69
N TYR A 50 4.81 3.79 -3.27
CA TYR A 50 3.41 3.40 -3.33
C TYR A 50 2.74 4.13 -4.51
N LEU A 51 2.19 3.36 -5.45
CA LEU A 51 1.57 3.85 -6.68
C LEU A 51 0.05 3.87 -6.49
N ALA A 52 -0.48 4.97 -5.98
CA ALA A 52 -1.89 5.15 -5.68
C ALA A 52 -2.74 5.28 -6.95
N ARG A 53 -4.03 4.90 -6.84
CA ARG A 53 -4.99 4.93 -7.96
C ARG A 53 -4.42 4.27 -9.21
N CYS A 54 -3.77 3.11 -9.04
CA CYS A 54 -3.18 2.38 -10.14
C CYS A 54 -4.29 1.77 -11.01
N PRO A 55 -4.24 1.89 -12.35
CA PRO A 55 -5.20 1.22 -13.23
C PRO A 55 -5.12 -0.30 -13.02
N ALA A 56 -6.27 -0.98 -13.15
CA ALA A 56 -6.40 -2.42 -12.88
C ALA A 56 -6.62 -3.24 -14.16
N GLU A 57 -6.93 -2.58 -15.27
CA GLU A 57 -7.30 -3.20 -16.53
C GLU A 57 -6.08 -3.65 -17.34
N ARG A 58 -6.30 -4.60 -18.26
CA ARG A 58 -5.24 -5.21 -19.08
C ARG A 58 -4.56 -4.18 -20.00
N ALA A 59 -5.29 -3.18 -20.47
CA ALA A 59 -4.82 -2.24 -21.50
C ALA A 59 -3.66 -1.36 -21.00
N GLU A 60 -3.67 -1.00 -19.72
CA GLU A 60 -2.71 -0.09 -19.09
C GLU A 60 -1.47 -0.84 -18.55
N LEU A 61 -1.51 -2.18 -18.48
CA LEU A 61 -0.43 -3.00 -17.93
C LEU A 61 0.95 -2.69 -18.57
N PRO A 62 1.08 -2.52 -19.90
CA PRO A 62 2.37 -2.16 -20.50
C PRO A 62 2.92 -0.82 -19.99
N ALA A 63 2.06 0.18 -19.79
CA ALA A 63 2.45 1.49 -19.28
C ALA A 63 2.91 1.39 -17.82
N VAL A 64 2.16 0.65 -16.99
CA VAL A 64 2.53 0.43 -15.58
C VAL A 64 3.83 -0.38 -15.45
N ARG A 65 4.06 -1.39 -16.29
CA ARG A 65 5.34 -2.14 -16.34
C ARG A 65 6.51 -1.24 -16.73
N ARG A 66 6.33 -0.34 -17.69
CA ARG A 66 7.35 0.64 -18.05
C ARG A 66 7.67 1.59 -16.89
N LEU A 67 6.64 2.06 -16.18
CA LEU A 67 6.81 2.92 -15.00
C LEU A 67 7.56 2.21 -13.89
N THR A 68 7.08 1.06 -13.44
CA THR A 68 7.70 0.26 -12.36
C THR A 68 9.14 -0.13 -12.69
N GLY A 69 9.44 -0.54 -13.92
CA GLY A 69 10.82 -0.79 -14.35
C GLY A 69 11.72 0.45 -14.28
N THR A 70 11.19 1.63 -14.62
CA THR A 70 11.94 2.90 -14.51
C THR A 70 12.15 3.28 -13.04
N LEU A 71 11.14 3.11 -12.20
CA LEU A 71 11.25 3.39 -10.76
C LEU A 71 12.25 2.46 -10.08
N HIS A 72 12.28 1.17 -10.44
CA HIS A 72 13.29 0.24 -9.95
C HIS A 72 14.71 0.67 -10.35
N ALA A 73 14.92 1.12 -11.59
CA ALA A 73 16.22 1.62 -12.02
C ALA A 73 16.64 2.86 -11.20
N LEU A 74 15.74 3.82 -10.97
CA LEU A 74 16.01 4.99 -10.14
C LEU A 74 16.33 4.61 -8.68
N LEU A 75 15.61 3.64 -8.12
CA LEU A 75 15.87 3.16 -6.76
C LEU A 75 17.21 2.41 -6.67
N ALA A 76 17.57 1.64 -7.68
CA ALA A 76 18.85 0.93 -7.72
C ALA A 76 20.07 1.88 -7.79
N GLU A 77 19.88 3.09 -8.32
CA GLU A 77 20.90 4.16 -8.31
C GLU A 77 20.97 4.90 -6.96
N SER A 78 19.99 4.71 -6.07
CA SER A 78 19.90 5.39 -4.79
C SER A 78 20.46 4.56 -3.62
N ASP A 79 21.23 5.19 -2.75
CA ASP A 79 21.76 4.54 -1.53
C ASP A 79 20.68 4.30 -0.44
N SER A 80 19.46 4.80 -0.66
CA SER A 80 18.36 4.71 0.29
C SER A 80 17.51 3.44 0.15
N ALA A 81 17.70 2.71 -0.95
CA ALA A 81 16.86 1.58 -1.34
C ALA A 81 17.56 0.24 -1.06
N ASP A 82 17.63 -0.16 0.22
CA ASP A 82 18.13 -1.49 0.59
C ASP A 82 17.36 -2.58 -0.17
N GLY A 83 18.09 -3.52 -0.77
CA GLY A 83 17.50 -4.65 -1.49
C GLY A 83 16.76 -4.32 -2.79
N GLY A 84 17.08 -3.20 -3.46
CA GLY A 84 16.52 -2.86 -4.79
C GLY A 84 15.23 -2.03 -4.77
N GLY A 85 14.81 -1.60 -3.58
CA GLY A 85 13.62 -0.79 -3.39
C GLY A 85 12.31 -1.59 -3.43
N ARG A 86 11.23 -1.06 -2.83
CA ARG A 86 9.92 -1.73 -2.78
C ARG A 86 8.87 -0.96 -3.56
N LEU A 87 8.19 -1.60 -4.49
CA LEU A 87 7.07 -1.04 -5.24
C LEU A 87 5.76 -1.69 -4.81
N VAL A 88 4.77 -0.86 -4.50
CA VAL A 88 3.42 -1.29 -4.10
C VAL A 88 2.40 -0.66 -5.03
N LEU A 89 1.57 -1.47 -5.70
CA LEU A 89 0.50 -0.98 -6.58
C LEU A 89 -0.82 -0.84 -5.80
N GLY A 90 -1.26 0.40 -5.61
CA GLY A 90 -2.51 0.75 -4.96
C GLY A 90 -3.70 0.62 -5.91
N HIS A 91 -4.10 -0.61 -6.24
CA HIS A 91 -5.29 -0.87 -7.07
C HIS A 91 -6.60 -0.73 -6.29
N GLY A 92 -6.64 -1.23 -5.06
CA GLY A 92 -7.84 -1.28 -4.21
C GLY A 92 -8.84 -2.39 -4.59
N THR A 93 -8.54 -3.15 -5.63
CA THR A 93 -9.35 -4.27 -6.16
C THR A 93 -8.41 -5.29 -6.81
N HIS A 94 -8.89 -6.50 -7.11
CA HIS A 94 -8.12 -7.48 -7.87
C HIS A 94 -7.92 -7.02 -9.33
N PRO A 95 -6.67 -6.73 -9.76
CA PRO A 95 -6.43 -6.30 -11.13
C PRO A 95 -6.32 -7.49 -12.09
N TYR A 96 -6.11 -7.19 -13.37
CA TYR A 96 -5.68 -8.18 -14.35
C TYR A 96 -4.43 -8.97 -13.84
N PRO A 97 -4.40 -10.32 -13.88
CA PRO A 97 -3.34 -11.11 -13.23
C PRO A 97 -1.89 -10.72 -13.60
N GLY A 98 -1.67 -10.18 -14.79
CA GLY A 98 -0.34 -9.77 -15.25
C GLY A 98 0.32 -8.66 -14.41
N TYR A 99 -0.44 -7.95 -13.57
CA TYR A 99 0.09 -6.95 -12.62
C TYR A 99 0.87 -7.59 -11.46
N ALA A 100 0.64 -8.87 -11.14
CA ALA A 100 1.36 -9.56 -10.06
C ALA A 100 2.88 -9.59 -10.26
N GLU A 101 3.32 -9.52 -11.52
CA GLU A 101 4.74 -9.48 -11.92
C GLU A 101 5.26 -8.06 -12.17
N ALA A 102 4.43 -7.03 -11.99
CA ALA A 102 4.82 -5.64 -12.23
C ALA A 102 5.36 -4.94 -10.98
N ALA A 103 5.20 -5.53 -9.78
CA ALA A 103 5.63 -4.94 -8.52
C ALA A 103 5.82 -6.01 -7.43
N ASP A 104 6.34 -5.59 -6.27
CA ASP A 104 6.54 -6.48 -5.11
C ASP A 104 5.23 -6.83 -4.40
N GLN A 105 4.27 -5.90 -4.40
CA GLN A 105 3.01 -6.05 -3.68
C GLN A 105 1.87 -5.28 -4.35
N LEU A 106 0.66 -5.83 -4.29
CA LEU A 106 -0.57 -5.28 -4.83
C LEU A 106 -1.57 -5.07 -3.69
N VAL A 107 -2.15 -3.87 -3.58
CA VAL A 107 -3.31 -3.64 -2.74
C VAL A 107 -4.55 -4.17 -3.47
N THR A 108 -4.97 -5.38 -3.15
CA THR A 108 -6.08 -6.08 -3.82
C THR A 108 -7.44 -5.82 -3.19
N PHE A 109 -7.47 -5.12 -2.05
CA PHE A 109 -8.69 -4.62 -1.46
C PHE A 109 -8.42 -3.29 -0.75
N GLN A 110 -9.22 -2.27 -1.04
CA GLN A 110 -9.26 -1.02 -0.28
C GLN A 110 -10.72 -0.56 -0.14
N GLY A 111 -11.25 -0.53 1.08
CA GLY A 111 -12.64 -0.14 1.29
C GLY A 111 -13.22 -0.41 2.68
N PRO A 112 -14.55 -0.27 2.84
CA PRO A 112 -15.20 -0.43 4.14
C PRO A 112 -15.32 -1.90 4.57
N TRP A 113 -15.34 -2.10 5.88
CA TRP A 113 -15.61 -3.40 6.52
C TRP A 113 -16.90 -4.07 6.01
N THR A 114 -17.94 -3.28 5.72
CA THR A 114 -19.24 -3.78 5.23
C THR A 114 -19.11 -4.54 3.92
N ASP A 115 -18.19 -4.13 3.07
CA ASP A 115 -17.95 -4.74 1.76
C ASP A 115 -16.89 -5.83 1.90
N TYR A 116 -15.87 -5.59 2.73
CA TYR A 116 -14.78 -6.51 2.98
C TYR A 116 -15.23 -7.87 3.50
N ARG A 117 -16.18 -7.90 4.44
CA ARG A 117 -16.67 -9.17 5.03
C ARG A 117 -17.37 -10.08 4.02
N TRP A 118 -17.78 -9.55 2.87
CA TRP A 118 -18.44 -10.28 1.79
C TRP A 118 -17.59 -10.36 0.51
N SER A 119 -16.35 -9.86 0.55
CA SER A 119 -15.50 -9.86 -0.63
C SER A 119 -15.03 -11.28 -0.98
N GLN A 120 -14.73 -11.48 -2.25
CA GLN A 120 -14.25 -12.76 -2.78
C GLN A 120 -12.81 -12.60 -3.24
N VAL A 121 -12.05 -13.68 -3.07
CA VAL A 121 -10.70 -13.79 -3.61
C VAL A 121 -10.76 -14.13 -5.10
N ALA A 122 -9.88 -13.53 -5.90
CA ALA A 122 -9.74 -13.93 -7.30
C ALA A 122 -8.89 -15.21 -7.43
N GLU A 123 -9.36 -16.20 -8.19
CA GLU A 123 -8.73 -17.54 -8.28
C GLU A 123 -7.23 -17.50 -8.61
N TRP A 124 -6.82 -16.59 -9.49
CA TRP A 124 -5.41 -16.45 -9.91
C TRP A 124 -4.45 -16.07 -8.78
N THR A 125 -4.94 -15.48 -7.67
CA THR A 125 -4.05 -15.12 -6.56
C THR A 125 -3.50 -16.34 -5.84
N ALA A 126 -4.12 -17.52 -6.02
CA ALA A 126 -3.63 -18.78 -5.46
C ALA A 126 -2.27 -19.22 -6.04
N ASP A 127 -1.89 -18.71 -7.20
CA ASP A 127 -0.60 -19.00 -7.84
C ASP A 127 0.57 -18.20 -7.24
N TYR A 128 0.30 -17.31 -6.28
CA TYR A 128 1.25 -16.36 -5.72
C TYR A 128 1.33 -16.44 -4.19
N PRO A 129 2.51 -16.15 -3.60
CA PRO A 129 2.66 -16.09 -2.15
C PRO A 129 1.84 -14.92 -1.56
N PRO A 130 1.29 -15.08 -0.34
CA PRO A 130 0.39 -14.09 0.26
C PRO A 130 1.04 -12.73 0.49
N GLU A 131 2.36 -12.67 0.65
CA GLU A 131 3.12 -11.43 0.85
C GLU A 131 2.99 -10.45 -0.32
N ARG A 132 2.58 -10.94 -1.51
CA ARG A 132 2.29 -10.11 -2.67
C ARG A 132 0.97 -9.35 -2.57
N PHE A 133 0.12 -9.65 -1.59
CA PHE A 133 -1.21 -9.06 -1.49
C PHE A 133 -1.41 -8.29 -0.18
N ALA A 134 -1.95 -7.08 -0.30
CA ALA A 134 -2.24 -6.19 0.80
C ALA A 134 -3.73 -5.80 0.82
N HIS A 135 -4.33 -5.76 2.01
CA HIS A 135 -5.72 -5.31 2.21
C HIS A 135 -5.79 -4.13 3.17
N PHE A 136 -6.41 -3.04 2.73
CA PHE A 136 -6.65 -1.83 3.53
C PHE A 136 -8.14 -1.69 3.82
N VAL A 137 -8.53 -1.88 5.08
CA VAL A 137 -9.94 -1.95 5.47
C VAL A 137 -10.25 -0.92 6.52
N HIS A 138 -11.25 -0.08 6.26
CA HIS A 138 -11.69 0.95 7.19
C HIS A 138 -13.08 0.65 7.76
N GLY A 139 -13.45 1.35 8.82
CA GLY A 139 -14.70 1.11 9.55
C GLY A 139 -14.77 -0.25 10.25
N VAL A 140 -13.62 -0.89 10.54
CA VAL A 140 -13.55 -2.19 11.24
C VAL A 140 -13.76 -1.95 12.74
N PRO A 141 -14.89 -2.38 13.33
CA PRO A 141 -15.06 -2.26 14.77
C PRO A 141 -14.06 -3.18 15.48
N ARG A 142 -13.57 -2.75 16.65
CA ARG A 142 -12.63 -3.55 17.46
C ARG A 142 -13.09 -5.00 17.68
N THR A 143 -14.40 -5.21 17.88
CA THR A 143 -15.00 -6.53 18.08
C THR A 143 -14.93 -7.45 16.86
N HIS A 144 -14.67 -6.92 15.67
CA HIS A 144 -14.57 -7.69 14.41
C HIS A 144 -13.13 -7.91 13.95
N LEU A 145 -12.11 -7.54 14.74
CA LEU A 145 -10.70 -7.68 14.32
C LEU A 145 -10.33 -9.12 13.98
N GLU A 146 -10.77 -10.09 14.80
CA GLU A 146 -10.50 -11.50 14.56
C GLU A 146 -11.19 -12.03 13.31
N GLU A 147 -12.38 -11.53 13.03
CA GLU A 147 -13.10 -11.86 11.80
C GLU A 147 -12.36 -11.25 10.59
N ALA A 148 -11.98 -9.99 10.65
CA ALA A 148 -11.23 -9.31 9.59
C ALA A 148 -9.89 -10.00 9.30
N MET A 149 -9.14 -10.40 10.33
CA MET A 149 -7.89 -11.15 10.16
C MET A 149 -8.13 -12.52 9.51
N ARG A 150 -9.23 -13.19 9.86
CA ARG A 150 -9.60 -14.48 9.26
C ARG A 150 -9.96 -14.33 7.78
N VAL A 151 -10.70 -13.29 7.42
CA VAL A 151 -11.02 -12.95 6.03
C VAL A 151 -9.73 -12.69 5.25
N ALA A 152 -8.81 -11.88 5.79
CA ALA A 152 -7.53 -11.60 5.13
C ALA A 152 -6.70 -12.86 4.89
N ARG A 153 -6.57 -13.72 5.91
CA ARG A 153 -5.84 -14.98 5.79
C ARG A 153 -6.49 -15.94 4.79
N TRP A 154 -7.82 -16.01 4.76
CA TRP A 154 -8.55 -16.86 3.82
C TRP A 154 -8.41 -16.38 2.37
N GLN A 155 -8.36 -15.06 2.16
CA GLN A 155 -8.15 -14.44 0.85
C GLN A 155 -6.67 -14.35 0.45
N GLY A 156 -5.75 -14.81 1.29
CA GLY A 156 -4.32 -14.84 0.99
C GLY A 156 -3.61 -13.49 1.07
N ALA A 157 -4.10 -12.53 1.85
CA ALA A 157 -3.38 -11.27 2.08
C ALA A 157 -2.34 -11.41 3.20
N GLY A 158 -1.06 -11.25 2.85
CA GLY A 158 0.06 -11.26 3.79
C GLY A 158 0.34 -9.92 4.44
N THR A 159 -0.25 -8.83 3.95
CA THR A 159 -0.18 -7.50 4.57
C THR A 159 -1.58 -6.94 4.79
N ILE A 160 -1.82 -6.37 5.97
CA ILE A 160 -3.12 -5.81 6.33
C ILE A 160 -2.95 -4.45 7.00
N PHE A 161 -3.90 -3.56 6.78
CA PHE A 161 -4.10 -2.38 7.61
C PHE A 161 -5.59 -2.22 7.91
N PHE A 162 -5.98 -2.33 9.19
CA PHE A 162 -7.36 -2.22 9.63
C PHE A 162 -7.56 -1.00 10.52
N THR A 163 -8.63 -0.25 10.26
CA THR A 163 -8.97 0.93 11.07
C THR A 163 -10.44 1.05 11.38
N ASP A 164 -10.78 1.53 12.59
CA ASP A 164 -12.14 1.86 13.00
C ASP A 164 -12.61 3.21 12.46
N ARG A 165 -11.69 4.00 11.90
CA ARG A 165 -12.01 5.24 11.22
C ARG A 165 -12.87 4.93 10.01
N ASN A 166 -13.91 5.74 9.80
CA ASN A 166 -14.74 5.64 8.61
C ASN A 166 -14.36 6.75 7.64
N ASP A 167 -14.53 6.50 6.36
CA ASP A 167 -14.58 7.56 5.36
C ASP A 167 -15.86 8.37 5.60
N ARG A 168 -15.81 9.32 6.53
CA ARG A 168 -16.93 10.20 6.84
C ARG A 168 -16.92 11.32 5.81
N ASN A 169 -17.81 11.24 4.82
CA ASN A 169 -18.61 12.42 4.52
C ASN A 169 -19.41 12.70 5.80
N ASP A 170 -18.93 13.65 6.60
CA ASP A 170 -19.47 13.99 7.92
C ASP A 170 -20.99 14.18 7.83
N ARG A 171 -21.74 13.64 8.79
CA ARG A 171 -23.20 13.75 8.89
C ARG A 171 -23.71 15.21 9.01
N ASP A 172 -22.82 16.18 9.00
CA ASP A 172 -23.07 17.63 9.03
C ASP A 172 -22.80 18.35 7.70
N GLY A 173 -22.58 17.62 6.59
CA GLY A 173 -22.43 18.23 5.25
C GLY A 173 -21.17 19.09 5.10
N ARG A 174 -20.21 18.98 6.03
CA ARG A 174 -18.85 19.50 5.85
C ARG A 174 -18.02 18.40 5.21
N SER A 175 -17.93 18.43 3.89
CA SER A 175 -17.03 17.57 3.10
C SER A 175 -15.57 17.94 3.39
N GLY A 176 -15.06 17.54 4.55
CA GLY A 176 -13.64 17.30 4.72
C GLY A 176 -13.42 15.84 4.35
N GLN A 177 -12.73 15.56 3.26
CA GLN A 177 -12.31 14.22 2.90
C GLN A 177 -11.36 13.71 4.00
N SER A 178 -11.90 13.09 5.06
CA SER A 178 -11.07 12.52 6.10
C SER A 178 -10.64 11.14 5.61
N ASP A 179 -9.51 11.08 4.93
CA ASP A 179 -8.89 9.82 4.55
C ASP A 179 -8.84 8.91 5.81
N PRO A 180 -9.56 7.77 5.81
CA PRO A 180 -9.62 6.89 6.98
C PRO A 180 -8.24 6.32 7.34
N PHE A 181 -7.30 6.30 6.40
CA PHE A 181 -5.95 5.78 6.57
C PHE A 181 -4.94 6.85 7.04
N ALA A 182 -5.35 8.12 7.16
CA ALA A 182 -4.45 9.21 7.56
C ALA A 182 -4.08 9.24 9.06
N ALA A 183 -4.63 8.34 9.88
CA ALA A 183 -4.28 8.24 11.29
C ALA A 183 -4.38 6.80 11.81
N LEU A 184 -3.69 6.55 12.92
CA LEU A 184 -3.68 5.25 13.58
C LEU A 184 -5.08 4.88 14.11
N PRO A 185 -5.44 3.58 14.08
CA PRO A 185 -6.67 3.09 14.68
C PRO A 185 -6.64 3.20 16.20
N SER A 186 -7.82 3.30 16.83
CA SER A 186 -7.92 3.40 18.29
C SER A 186 -7.38 2.19 19.05
N TYR A 187 -7.25 1.05 18.37
CA TYR A 187 -6.77 -0.23 18.88
C TYR A 187 -5.38 -0.62 18.31
N TRP A 188 -4.57 0.36 17.88
CA TRP A 188 -3.26 0.13 17.25
C TRP A 188 -2.39 -0.90 17.97
N ASP A 189 -2.21 -0.75 19.29
CA ASP A 189 -1.37 -1.64 20.09
C ASP A 189 -1.84 -3.11 20.04
N GLU A 190 -3.15 -3.32 19.96
CA GLU A 190 -3.75 -4.64 19.85
C GLU A 190 -3.48 -5.28 18.47
N ILE A 191 -3.56 -4.51 17.38
CA ILE A 191 -3.17 -5.01 16.05
C ILE A 191 -1.69 -5.40 16.06
N VAL A 192 -0.81 -4.52 16.53
CA VAL A 192 0.65 -4.76 16.51
C VAL A 192 0.99 -5.99 17.36
N SER A 193 0.37 -6.17 18.53
CA SER A 193 0.59 -7.36 19.37
C SER A 193 0.16 -8.67 18.70
N ARG A 194 -0.89 -8.63 17.86
CA ARG A 194 -1.47 -9.81 17.20
C ARG A 194 -0.74 -10.18 15.91
N ILE A 195 -0.13 -9.19 15.26
CA ILE A 195 0.77 -9.40 14.11
C ILE A 195 2.15 -9.85 14.61
N GLY A 196 2.57 -9.34 15.77
CA GLY A 196 3.86 -9.64 16.41
C GLY A 196 5.05 -9.09 15.62
N PRO A 197 6.21 -8.85 16.27
CA PRO A 197 7.41 -8.51 15.54
C PRO A 197 7.80 -9.73 14.72
N GLY A 198 7.73 -9.63 13.39
CA GLY A 198 8.57 -10.45 12.52
C GLY A 198 10.03 -10.05 12.71
N ILE A 199 10.57 -10.27 13.92
CA ILE A 199 12.00 -10.23 14.20
C ILE A 199 12.39 -11.69 14.39
N SER A 200 13.15 -12.19 13.42
CA SER A 200 13.89 -13.43 13.52
C SER A 200 14.59 -13.52 14.88
N GLU A 201 14.32 -14.59 15.64
CA GLU A 201 15.36 -15.16 16.51
C GLU A 201 16.43 -15.86 15.65
#